data_AF-K7F435-F1
#
_entry.id   AF-K7F435-F1
#
_cell.length_a   1.000
_cell.length_b   1.000
_cell.length_c   1.000
_cell.angle_alpha   90.00
_cell.angle_beta   90.00
_cell.angle_gamma   90.00
#
_symmetry.space_group_name_H-M   'P 1'
#
loop_
_entity.id
_entity.type
_entity.pdbx_description
1 polymer ?
#
loop_
_entity_poly.entity_id
_entity_poly.type
_entity_poly.pdbx_seq_one_letter_code
_entity_poly.pdbx_strand_id
1 'polypeptide(L)'
;MDYAKKSLGLLSPSSLSRCVSVSASMTQQLLSSPVSRPRPYRISNWDRSLRKGLVAESLSDLLEKVRAALLMVGTISLVLDEDGTSVETEEFFQTLEEGTVFMALSNGQTWRAAKTAGYQLSLSHKPRRRIDVACVTFDLYKTNPQDLGCLNVKATLYGTYSMSYDLRCYGAKRLMREALRWTVFTMQATGHVLLGTSCYMHQLLDATEEQKEAEASSLQSLPPLPCRKMLQ
;
A
#
# COMPACT_ATOMS: atom_id res chain seq x y z
N MET A 1 -12.52 57.80 26.66
CA MET A 1 -13.91 57.37 26.82
C MET A 1 -14.49 57.20 25.44
N ASP A 2 -14.44 56.00 24.88
CA ASP A 2 -15.29 55.64 23.74
C ASP A 2 -15.67 54.18 23.90
N TYR A 3 -16.93 54.02 24.26
CA TYR A 3 -17.59 52.85 24.75
C TYR A 3 -18.17 52.08 23.55
N ALA A 4 -18.10 50.75 23.60
CA ALA A 4 -18.94 49.81 22.85
C ALA A 4 -18.90 49.83 21.30
N LYS A 5 -18.03 48.98 20.72
CA LYS A 5 -18.39 48.22 19.51
C LYS A 5 -17.52 46.97 19.34
N LYS A 6 -18.05 45.83 19.79
CA LYS A 6 -17.84 44.44 19.30
C LYS A 6 -18.06 43.41 20.41
N SER A 7 -19.29 43.38 20.93
CA SER A 7 -19.92 42.12 21.30
C SER A 7 -20.34 41.40 20.01
N LEU A 8 -20.42 40.07 20.08
CA LEU A 8 -20.72 39.08 19.03
C LEU A 8 -19.51 38.36 18.44
N GLY A 9 -19.08 37.35 19.19
CA GLY A 9 -18.21 36.26 18.76
C GLY A 9 -18.13 35.16 19.82
N LEU A 10 -19.24 34.88 20.54
CA LEU A 10 -19.35 33.79 21.52
C LEU A 10 -19.43 32.41 20.84
N LEU A 11 -18.48 32.10 19.96
CA LEU A 11 -18.29 30.74 19.44
C LEU A 11 -16.79 30.52 19.23
N SER A 12 -16.07 30.35 20.35
CA SER A 12 -14.81 29.60 20.34
C SER A 12 -15.16 28.11 20.39
N PRO A 13 -14.63 27.31 19.45
CA PRO A 13 -14.36 25.92 19.70
C PRO A 13 -12.86 25.66 19.55
N SER A 14 -12.04 26.27 20.42
CA SER A 14 -10.71 25.70 20.69
C SER A 14 -10.91 24.47 21.57
N SER A 15 -10.93 23.30 20.91
CA SER A 15 -11.18 21.95 21.45
C SER A 15 -12.59 21.38 21.22
N LEU A 16 -13.03 21.33 19.95
CA LEU A 16 -13.98 20.29 19.56
C LEU A 16 -13.20 18.99 19.33
N SER A 17 -13.25 18.12 20.33
CA SER A 17 -13.10 16.68 20.19
C SER A 17 -13.86 16.23 18.94
N ARG A 18 -13.11 15.78 17.92
CA ARG A 18 -13.71 15.36 16.65
C ARG A 18 -14.70 14.23 16.90
N CYS A 19 -15.91 14.50 16.46
CA CYS A 19 -17.04 13.60 16.38
C CYS A 19 -16.58 12.26 15.77
N VAL A 20 -16.79 11.18 16.52
CA VAL A 20 -16.64 9.82 16.01
C VAL A 20 -17.87 9.55 15.14
N SER A 21 -17.74 9.70 13.83
CA SER A 21 -18.69 9.07 12.91
C SER A 21 -18.20 7.65 12.67
N VAL A 22 -18.66 6.72 13.51
CA VAL A 22 -18.61 5.29 13.20
C VAL A 22 -19.66 5.06 12.12
N SER A 23 -19.28 5.20 10.85
CA SER A 23 -20.06 4.58 9.79
C SER A 23 -19.74 3.09 9.80
N ALA A 24 -20.42 2.35 10.68
CA ALA A 24 -20.56 0.92 10.54
C ALA A 24 -21.52 0.68 9.37
N SER A 25 -21.00 0.65 8.15
CA SER A 25 -21.75 0.07 7.04
C SER A 25 -21.73 -1.45 7.22
N MET A 26 -22.53 -1.92 8.18
CA MET A 26 -22.85 -3.32 8.31
C MET A 26 -23.86 -3.64 7.21
N THR A 27 -23.38 -4.12 6.06
CA THR A 27 -24.28 -4.73 5.07
C THR A 27 -24.77 -6.05 5.64
N GLN A 28 -25.73 -6.00 6.56
CA GLN A 28 -26.62 -7.12 6.82
C GLN A 28 -27.50 -7.27 5.58
N GLN A 29 -27.02 -8.04 4.59
CA GLN A 29 -27.90 -8.66 3.60
C GLN A 29 -28.58 -9.89 4.22
N LEU A 30 -29.12 -9.73 5.43
CA LEU A 30 -29.89 -10.77 6.08
C LEU A 30 -31.36 -10.54 5.75
N LEU A 31 -31.92 -11.55 5.07
CA LEU A 31 -33.34 -11.82 4.91
C LEU A 31 -34.08 -10.95 3.88
N SER A 32 -33.80 -11.22 2.61
CA SER A 32 -34.90 -11.33 1.64
C SER A 32 -34.99 -12.80 1.23
N SER A 33 -36.17 -13.40 1.33
CA SER A 33 -36.58 -14.59 0.55
C SER A 33 -36.06 -14.48 -0.89
N PRO A 34 -35.73 -15.58 -1.60
CA PRO A 34 -35.00 -15.54 -2.88
C PRO A 34 -35.86 -14.93 -3.99
N VAL A 35 -35.97 -13.61 -3.98
CA VAL A 35 -36.34 -12.85 -5.16
C VAL A 35 -35.10 -12.90 -6.03
N SER A 36 -35.18 -13.65 -7.13
CA SER A 36 -34.13 -13.78 -8.13
C SER A 36 -33.76 -12.38 -8.62
N ARG A 37 -32.71 -11.79 -8.04
CA ARG A 37 -32.23 -10.48 -8.48
C ARG A 37 -31.57 -10.65 -9.85
N PRO A 38 -31.75 -9.68 -10.78
CA PRO A 38 -31.05 -9.70 -12.05
C PRO A 38 -29.54 -9.71 -11.81
N ARG A 39 -28.88 -10.76 -12.26
CA ARG A 39 -27.45 -11.03 -12.07
C ARG A 39 -26.71 -10.90 -13.40
N PRO A 40 -25.53 -10.26 -13.45
CA PRO A 40 -24.72 -10.20 -14.66
C PRO A 40 -23.97 -11.52 -14.88
N TYR A 41 -24.13 -12.08 -16.07
CA TYR A 41 -23.50 -13.32 -16.52
C TYR A 41 -22.65 -13.06 -17.77
N ARG A 42 -21.60 -13.86 -17.96
CA ARG A 42 -20.76 -13.80 -19.15
C ARG A 42 -21.07 -15.00 -20.03
N ILE A 43 -21.32 -14.76 -21.31
CA ILE A 43 -21.63 -15.80 -22.28
C ILE A 43 -20.62 -15.75 -23.41
N SER A 44 -20.08 -16.90 -23.77
CA SER A 44 -19.23 -17.13 -24.93
C SER A 44 -19.98 -17.89 -26.02
N ASN A 45 -19.60 -17.64 -27.27
CA ASN A 45 -19.98 -18.48 -28.39
C ASN A 45 -19.16 -19.78 -28.41
N TRP A 46 -19.58 -20.78 -29.18
CA TRP A 46 -18.92 -22.10 -29.27
C TRP A 46 -17.44 -22.02 -29.68
N ASP A 47 -17.07 -21.01 -30.46
CA ASP A 47 -15.71 -20.74 -30.95
C ASP A 47 -14.90 -19.85 -30.00
N ARG A 48 -15.48 -19.44 -28.87
CA ARG A 48 -14.93 -18.48 -27.89
C ARG A 48 -14.51 -17.13 -28.51
N SER A 49 -14.90 -16.84 -29.75
CA SER A 49 -14.52 -15.60 -30.47
C SER A 49 -15.31 -14.40 -29.97
N LEU A 50 -16.58 -14.64 -29.61
CA LEU A 50 -17.50 -13.61 -29.17
C LEU A 50 -17.89 -13.87 -27.71
N ARG A 51 -17.71 -12.85 -26.87
CA ARG A 51 -18.12 -12.84 -25.46
C ARG A 51 -19.05 -11.66 -25.21
N LYS A 52 -20.19 -11.93 -24.58
CA LYS A 52 -21.18 -10.91 -24.21
C LYS A 52 -21.52 -11.03 -22.74
N GLY A 53 -21.66 -9.89 -22.07
CA GLY A 53 -22.21 -9.82 -20.72
C GLY A 53 -23.72 -9.64 -20.81
N LEU A 54 -24.50 -10.57 -20.28
CA LEU A 54 -25.96 -10.47 -20.22
C LEU A 54 -26.41 -10.43 -18.78
N VAL A 55 -27.35 -9.55 -18.46
CA VAL A 55 -27.99 -9.52 -17.15
C VAL A 55 -29.26 -10.35 -17.25
N ALA A 56 -29.43 -11.36 -16.41
CA ALA A 56 -30.63 -12.19 -16.38
C ALA A 56 -31.05 -12.51 -14.94
N GLU A 57 -32.33 -12.79 -14.75
CA GLU A 57 -32.86 -13.23 -13.44
C GLU A 57 -33.10 -14.74 -13.36
N SER A 58 -33.43 -15.36 -14.51
CA SER A 58 -33.72 -16.79 -14.66
C SER A 58 -32.99 -17.37 -15.87
N LEU A 59 -32.90 -18.69 -15.94
CA LEU A 59 -32.32 -19.42 -17.05
C LEU A 59 -33.09 -19.17 -18.36
N SER A 60 -34.43 -19.08 -18.30
CA SER A 60 -35.25 -18.80 -19.47
C SER A 60 -34.99 -17.41 -20.03
N ASP A 61 -34.93 -16.38 -19.17
CA ASP A 61 -34.58 -15.01 -19.54
C ASP A 61 -33.16 -14.93 -20.11
N LEU A 62 -32.21 -15.66 -19.51
CA LEU A 62 -30.86 -15.76 -20.05
C LEU A 62 -30.85 -16.37 -21.45
N LEU A 63 -31.58 -17.46 -21.69
CA LEU A 63 -31.66 -18.11 -22.99
C LEU A 63 -32.26 -17.21 -24.08
N GLU A 64 -33.31 -16.44 -23.76
CA GLU A 64 -33.88 -15.46 -24.68
C GLU A 64 -32.87 -14.35 -25.03
N LYS A 65 -32.19 -13.82 -24.02
CA LYS A 65 -31.14 -12.81 -24.21
C LYS A 65 -29.96 -13.38 -25.01
N VAL A 66 -29.58 -14.64 -24.78
CA VAL A 66 -28.54 -15.35 -25.55
C VAL A 66 -28.94 -15.44 -27.02
N ARG A 67 -30.19 -15.84 -27.31
CA ARG A 67 -30.71 -15.90 -28.70
C ARG A 67 -30.58 -14.55 -29.39
N ALA A 68 -31.04 -13.48 -28.75
CA ALA A 68 -30.98 -12.14 -29.29
C ALA A 68 -29.52 -11.63 -29.43
N ALA A 69 -28.67 -11.93 -28.45
CA ALA A 69 -27.30 -11.45 -28.40
C ALA A 69 -26.39 -12.19 -29.39
N LEU A 70 -26.53 -13.50 -29.54
CA LEU A 70 -25.68 -14.31 -30.42
C LEU A 70 -26.29 -14.53 -31.80
N LEU A 71 -27.50 -13.98 -32.06
CA LEU A 71 -28.25 -14.16 -33.31
C LEU A 71 -28.40 -15.65 -33.69
N MET A 72 -28.51 -16.52 -32.69
CA MET A 72 -28.60 -17.96 -32.88
C MET A 72 -30.03 -18.36 -33.20
N VAL A 73 -30.20 -19.13 -34.27
CA VAL A 73 -31.50 -19.67 -34.70
C VAL A 73 -31.58 -21.15 -34.29
N GLY A 74 -32.60 -21.50 -33.49
CA GLY A 74 -32.90 -22.88 -33.11
C GLY A 74 -32.76 -23.18 -31.61
N THR A 75 -32.67 -24.47 -31.28
CA THR A 75 -32.50 -24.96 -29.90
C THR A 75 -31.09 -24.62 -29.42
N ILE A 76 -31.00 -23.88 -28.31
CA ILE A 76 -29.74 -23.51 -27.67
C ILE A 76 -29.60 -24.34 -26.40
N SER A 77 -28.46 -25.00 -26.23
CA SER A 77 -28.04 -25.58 -24.96
C SER A 77 -26.99 -24.69 -24.30
N LEU A 78 -27.18 -24.44 -23.01
CA LEU A 78 -26.25 -23.65 -22.21
C LEU A 78 -25.34 -24.59 -21.44
N VAL A 79 -24.03 -24.34 -21.51
CA VAL A 79 -23.00 -25.18 -20.91
C VAL A 79 -22.01 -24.31 -20.14
N LEU A 80 -21.39 -24.82 -19.07
CA LEU A 80 -20.29 -24.12 -18.39
C LEU A 80 -19.01 -24.14 -19.25
N ASP A 81 -18.36 -22.98 -19.43
CA ASP A 81 -17.12 -22.90 -20.24
C ASP A 81 -15.97 -23.73 -19.63
N GLU A 82 -15.90 -23.83 -18.29
CA GLU A 82 -14.84 -24.52 -17.55
C GLU A 82 -14.90 -26.05 -17.70
N ASP A 83 -16.05 -26.66 -17.37
CA ASP A 83 -16.16 -28.12 -17.22
C ASP A 83 -17.05 -28.79 -18.27
N GLY A 84 -17.76 -28.01 -19.09
CA GLY A 84 -18.65 -28.58 -20.10
C GLY A 84 -19.98 -29.12 -19.54
N THR A 85 -20.31 -28.84 -18.27
CA THR A 85 -21.57 -29.24 -17.64
C THR A 85 -22.76 -28.52 -18.26
N SER A 86 -23.78 -29.26 -18.69
CA SER A 86 -25.03 -28.67 -19.20
C SER A 86 -25.87 -28.06 -18.09
N VAL A 87 -26.36 -26.85 -18.35
CA VAL A 87 -27.20 -26.06 -17.43
C VAL A 87 -28.62 -26.12 -17.98
N GLU A 88 -29.38 -27.13 -17.54
CA GLU A 88 -30.76 -27.34 -17.97
C GLU A 88 -31.78 -26.97 -16.89
N THR A 89 -31.38 -27.04 -15.62
CA THR A 89 -32.26 -26.74 -14.48
C THR A 89 -32.02 -25.34 -13.93
N GLU A 90 -33.12 -24.66 -13.60
CA GLU A 90 -33.11 -23.36 -12.94
C GLU A 90 -32.41 -23.43 -11.56
N GLU A 91 -32.59 -24.55 -10.84
CA GLU A 91 -31.97 -24.78 -9.54
C GLU A 91 -30.43 -24.80 -9.65
N PHE A 92 -29.89 -25.45 -10.68
CA PHE A 92 -28.46 -25.45 -10.94
C PHE A 92 -27.99 -24.03 -11.27
N PHE A 93 -28.73 -23.32 -12.13
CA PHE A 93 -28.42 -21.94 -12.48
C PHE A 93 -28.32 -20.99 -11.26
N GLN A 94 -29.20 -21.16 -10.27
CA GLN A 94 -29.22 -20.32 -9.07
C GLN A 94 -28.09 -20.61 -8.07
N THR A 95 -27.55 -21.83 -8.08
CA THR A 95 -26.42 -22.22 -7.22
C THR A 95 -25.07 -21.70 -7.71
N LEU A 96 -24.98 -21.29 -8.97
CA LEU A 96 -23.75 -20.77 -9.58
C LEU A 96 -23.40 -19.37 -9.05
N GLU A 97 -22.12 -19.12 -8.84
CA GLU A 97 -21.60 -17.83 -8.36
C GLU A 97 -21.72 -16.74 -9.44
N GLU A 98 -21.84 -15.49 -8.98
CA GLU A 98 -21.77 -14.31 -9.84
C GLU A 98 -20.43 -14.29 -10.62
N GLY A 99 -20.52 -14.10 -11.94
CA GLY A 99 -19.34 -14.09 -12.82
C GLY A 99 -19.00 -15.43 -13.48
N THR A 100 -19.84 -16.46 -13.28
CA THR A 100 -19.77 -17.72 -14.04
C THR A 100 -19.85 -17.45 -15.55
N VAL A 101 -18.99 -18.13 -16.32
CA VAL A 101 -18.93 -18.03 -17.78
C VAL A 101 -19.67 -19.21 -18.38
N PHE A 102 -20.73 -18.91 -19.14
CA PHE A 102 -21.47 -19.89 -19.92
C PHE A 102 -21.02 -19.89 -21.38
N MET A 103 -21.18 -21.01 -22.04
CA MET A 103 -21.03 -21.20 -23.47
C MET A 103 -22.39 -21.58 -24.04
N ALA A 104 -22.83 -20.85 -25.06
CA ALA A 104 -24.03 -21.18 -25.80
C ALA A 104 -23.69 -22.09 -26.98
N LEU A 105 -24.36 -23.23 -27.08
CA LEU A 105 -24.19 -24.22 -28.14
C LEU A 105 -25.47 -24.34 -28.95
N SER A 106 -25.36 -24.42 -30.27
CA SER A 106 -26.48 -24.77 -31.16
C SER A 106 -26.63 -26.28 -31.33
N ASN A 107 -27.75 -26.70 -31.92
CA ASN A 107 -27.96 -28.09 -32.32
C ASN A 107 -26.74 -28.65 -33.12
N GLY A 108 -26.19 -29.77 -32.67
CA GLY A 108 -25.02 -30.43 -33.27
C GLY A 108 -23.65 -29.90 -32.83
N GLN A 109 -23.58 -28.86 -32.01
CA GLN A 109 -22.32 -28.38 -31.46
C GLN A 109 -22.00 -29.07 -30.12
N THR A 110 -20.74 -29.46 -29.95
CA THR A 110 -20.24 -30.08 -28.72
C THR A 110 -19.30 -29.13 -28.01
N TRP A 111 -19.39 -29.06 -26.68
CA TRP A 111 -18.39 -28.35 -25.89
C TRP A 111 -16.98 -28.92 -26.14
N ARG A 112 -15.99 -28.03 -26.19
CA ARG A 112 -14.57 -28.41 -26.31
C ARG A 112 -13.76 -27.66 -25.27
N ALA A 113 -12.96 -28.41 -24.50
CA ALA A 113 -12.00 -27.84 -23.57
C ALA A 113 -11.07 -26.82 -24.26
N ALA A 114 -10.82 -25.71 -23.58
CA ALA A 114 -9.90 -24.66 -24.04
C ALA A 114 -8.48 -25.24 -24.17
N LYS A 115 -7.95 -25.33 -25.40
CA LYS A 115 -6.61 -25.89 -25.65
C LYS A 115 -5.47 -24.89 -25.49
N THR A 116 -5.72 -23.58 -25.46
CA THR A 116 -4.65 -22.59 -25.24
C THR A 116 -4.75 -22.00 -23.83
N ALA A 117 -3.63 -22.10 -23.11
CA ALA A 117 -3.39 -21.52 -21.80
C ALA A 117 -3.42 -19.97 -21.77
N GLY A 118 -3.77 -19.29 -22.87
CA GLY A 118 -3.72 -17.83 -23.00
C GLY A 118 -5.06 -17.11 -22.78
N TYR A 119 -6.19 -17.83 -22.80
CA TYR A 119 -7.54 -17.23 -22.74
C TYR A 119 -8.39 -17.74 -21.59
N GLN A 120 -7.78 -18.42 -20.62
CA GLN A 120 -8.28 -18.52 -19.26
C GLN A 120 -8.08 -17.14 -18.62
N LEU A 121 -8.89 -16.17 -19.06
CA LEU A 121 -9.09 -14.89 -18.40
C LEU A 121 -9.49 -15.23 -16.99
N SER A 122 -8.52 -15.09 -16.08
CA SER A 122 -8.60 -15.43 -14.67
C SER A 122 -10.00 -15.12 -14.17
N LEU A 123 -10.82 -16.18 -14.06
CA LEU A 123 -12.07 -16.19 -13.32
C LEU A 123 -11.75 -15.44 -12.04
N SER A 124 -12.35 -14.24 -11.91
CA SER A 124 -12.22 -13.31 -10.80
C SER A 124 -11.21 -13.81 -9.78
N HIS A 125 -9.91 -13.58 -10.04
CA HIS A 125 -8.87 -13.91 -9.08
C HIS A 125 -8.98 -12.86 -7.98
N LYS A 126 -10.12 -12.84 -7.27
CA LYS A 126 -10.16 -12.64 -5.84
C LYS A 126 -8.98 -13.48 -5.36
N PRO A 127 -7.86 -12.86 -4.96
CA PRO A 127 -6.66 -13.62 -4.65
C PRO A 127 -7.10 -14.75 -3.76
N ARG A 128 -6.88 -16.00 -4.23
CA ARG A 128 -7.19 -17.20 -3.46
C ARG A 128 -6.76 -16.85 -2.05
N ARG A 129 -7.71 -16.80 -1.11
CA ARG A 129 -7.46 -16.42 0.27
C ARG A 129 -6.49 -17.45 0.86
N ARG A 130 -5.21 -17.36 0.51
CA ARG A 130 -4.12 -17.79 1.37
C ARG A 130 -4.42 -17.06 2.65
N ILE A 131 -4.53 -17.83 3.72
CA ILE A 131 -4.91 -17.39 5.04
C ILE A 131 -3.85 -16.39 5.48
N ASP A 132 -4.01 -15.14 5.05
CA ASP A 132 -3.11 -14.06 5.38
C ASP A 132 -3.61 -13.55 6.72
N VAL A 133 -2.92 -13.99 7.76
CA VAL A 133 -3.28 -13.71 9.16
C VAL A 133 -3.33 -12.20 9.40
N ALA A 134 -2.48 -11.45 8.70
CA ALA A 134 -2.47 -9.99 8.69
C ALA A 134 -2.06 -9.46 7.31
N CYS A 135 -2.89 -8.63 6.68
CA CYS A 135 -2.55 -7.90 5.46
C CYS A 135 -2.58 -6.40 5.75
N VAL A 136 -1.45 -5.72 5.55
CA VAL A 136 -1.32 -4.27 5.69
C VAL A 136 -1.11 -3.65 4.31
N THR A 137 -1.90 -2.65 3.99
CA THR A 137 -1.93 -1.95 2.70
C THR A 137 -1.64 -0.47 2.91
N PHE A 138 -0.86 0.10 1.99
CA PHE A 138 -0.40 1.49 2.03
C PHE A 138 -0.78 2.15 0.71
N ASP A 139 -1.84 2.95 0.72
CA ASP A 139 -2.35 3.59 -0.49
C ASP A 139 -2.03 5.09 -0.43
N LEU A 140 -1.05 5.52 -1.21
CA LEU A 140 -0.73 6.94 -1.36
C LEU A 140 -1.58 7.53 -2.50
N TYR A 141 -2.44 8.48 -2.16
CA TYR A 141 -3.29 9.16 -3.12
C TYR A 141 -3.18 10.67 -2.97
N LYS A 142 -3.57 11.43 -3.99
CA LYS A 142 -3.39 12.88 -4.00
C LYS A 142 -4.72 13.56 -4.31
N THR A 143 -5.29 14.21 -3.31
CA THR A 143 -6.60 14.91 -3.42
C THR A 143 -6.47 16.25 -4.13
N ASN A 144 -5.32 16.93 -4.00
CA ASN A 144 -5.03 18.22 -4.65
C ASN A 144 -3.64 18.23 -5.29
N PRO A 145 -3.47 18.82 -6.50
CA PRO A 145 -2.17 18.87 -7.19
C PRO A 145 -1.08 19.64 -6.42
N GLN A 146 -1.44 20.60 -5.58
CA GLN A 146 -0.49 21.45 -4.82
C GLN A 146 -0.01 20.83 -3.48
N ASP A 147 -0.67 19.78 -3.01
CA ASP A 147 -0.36 19.11 -1.74
C ASP A 147 0.60 17.91 -1.92
N LEU A 148 1.22 17.44 -0.83
CA LEU A 148 2.10 16.26 -0.85
C LEU A 148 1.34 14.93 -1.03
N GLY A 149 0.01 14.94 -0.92
CA GLY A 149 -0.83 13.74 -0.94
C GLY A 149 -1.27 13.30 0.48
N CYS A 150 -2.13 12.29 0.51
CA CYS A 150 -2.64 11.62 1.70
C CYS A 150 -2.24 10.14 1.60
N LEU A 151 -1.81 9.56 2.72
CA LEU A 151 -1.44 8.14 2.80
C LEU A 151 -2.51 7.40 3.61
N ASN A 152 -3.25 6.50 2.97
CA ASN A 152 -4.11 5.55 3.68
C ASN A 152 -3.26 4.35 4.12
N VAL A 153 -3.37 3.97 5.39
CA VAL A 153 -2.81 2.73 5.92
C VAL A 153 -3.97 1.87 6.37
N LYS A 154 -4.18 0.74 5.69
CA LYS A 154 -5.24 -0.21 6.02
C LYS A 154 -4.64 -1.55 6.44
N ALA A 155 -4.83 -1.89 7.70
CA ALA A 155 -4.48 -3.18 8.27
C ALA A 155 -5.72 -4.07 8.34
N THR A 156 -5.60 -5.32 7.90
CA THR A 156 -6.66 -6.32 7.90
C THR A 156 -6.13 -7.57 8.61
N LEU A 157 -6.81 -8.02 9.65
CA LEU A 157 -6.48 -9.22 10.42
C LEU A 157 -7.54 -10.28 10.15
N TYR A 158 -7.09 -11.50 9.85
CA TYR A 158 -7.96 -12.65 9.52
C TYR A 158 -8.97 -12.40 8.40
N GLY A 159 -8.77 -11.37 7.58
CA GLY A 159 -9.70 -10.96 6.53
C GLY A 159 -11.08 -10.46 7.02
N THR A 160 -11.31 -10.37 8.34
CA THR A 160 -12.59 -9.96 8.94
C THR A 160 -12.48 -8.66 9.72
N TYR A 161 -11.32 -8.38 10.33
CA TYR A 161 -11.10 -7.18 11.11
C TYR A 161 -10.22 -6.22 10.33
N SER A 162 -10.80 -5.16 9.78
CA SER A 162 -10.07 -4.14 9.04
C SER A 162 -10.07 -2.81 9.77
N MET A 163 -8.89 -2.21 9.90
CA MET A 163 -8.69 -0.86 10.43
C MET A 163 -7.94 -0.05 9.38
N SER A 164 -8.50 1.10 8.98
CA SER A 164 -7.90 2.01 8.01
C SER A 164 -7.69 3.39 8.61
N TYR A 165 -6.54 3.99 8.37
CA TYR A 165 -6.15 5.31 8.87
C TYR A 165 -5.61 6.19 7.75
N ASP A 166 -6.20 7.37 7.58
CA ASP A 166 -5.75 8.37 6.60
C ASP A 166 -4.78 9.37 7.25
N LEU A 167 -3.50 9.23 6.94
CA LEU A 167 -2.47 10.20 7.25
C LEU A 167 -2.53 11.34 6.23
N ARG A 168 -3.09 12.46 6.66
CA ARG A 168 -3.08 13.68 5.84
C ARG A 168 -1.72 14.36 5.98
N CYS A 169 -0.91 14.33 4.92
CA CYS A 169 0.49 14.79 4.96
C CYS A 169 0.66 16.32 4.96
N TYR A 170 -0.33 17.10 5.43
CA TYR A 170 -0.23 18.57 5.53
C TYR A 170 0.99 19.01 6.38
N GLY A 171 1.38 18.19 7.37
CA GLY A 171 2.57 18.44 8.21
C GLY A 171 3.89 17.89 7.68
N ALA A 172 3.89 17.02 6.65
CA ALA A 172 5.10 16.31 6.24
C ALA A 172 6.17 17.26 5.66
N LYS A 173 5.77 18.29 4.89
CA LYS A 173 6.70 19.33 4.41
C LYS A 173 7.39 20.06 5.57
N ARG A 174 6.64 20.35 6.65
CA ARG A 174 7.15 21.07 7.82
C ARG A 174 8.13 20.19 8.61
N LEU A 175 7.75 18.94 8.87
CA LEU A 175 8.62 17.99 9.57
C LEU A 175 9.92 17.72 8.80
N MET A 176 9.84 17.58 7.48
CA MET A 176 11.02 17.39 6.64
C MET A 176 11.96 18.61 6.68
N ARG A 177 11.42 19.83 6.65
CA ARG A 177 12.22 21.05 6.81
C ARG A 177 12.87 21.14 8.17
N GLU A 178 12.13 20.83 9.24
CA GLU A 178 12.67 20.85 10.59
C GLU A 178 13.76 19.79 10.74
N ALA A 179 13.53 18.56 10.29
CA ALA A 179 14.51 17.46 10.34
C ALA A 179 15.79 17.84 9.59
N LEU A 180 15.67 18.43 8.39
CA LEU A 180 16.83 18.92 7.64
C LEU A 180 17.61 19.97 8.44
N ARG A 181 16.91 20.91 9.09
CA ARG A 181 17.52 21.91 9.95
C ARG A 181 18.27 21.29 11.14
N TRP A 182 17.68 20.28 11.77
CA TRP A 182 18.34 19.51 12.83
C TRP A 182 19.57 18.77 12.33
N THR A 183 19.52 18.12 11.15
CA THR A 183 20.67 17.41 10.59
C THR A 183 21.85 18.34 10.29
N VAL A 184 21.58 19.53 9.73
CA VAL A 184 22.61 20.55 9.48
C VAL A 184 23.20 21.03 10.80
N PHE A 185 22.37 21.28 11.81
CA PHE A 185 22.83 21.71 13.12
C PHE A 185 23.71 20.64 13.80
N THR A 186 23.30 19.36 13.75
CA THR A 186 24.11 18.26 14.30
C THR A 186 25.43 18.12 13.55
N MET A 187 25.44 18.24 12.22
CA MET A 187 26.66 18.15 11.42
C MET A 187 27.63 19.29 11.76
N GLN A 188 27.12 20.52 11.92
CA GLN A 188 27.93 21.67 12.32
C GLN A 188 28.48 21.50 13.75
N ALA A 189 27.64 21.05 14.69
CA ALA A 189 28.07 20.79 16.06
C ALA A 189 29.15 19.70 16.12
N THR A 190 28.96 18.58 15.42
CA THR A 190 29.96 17.52 15.31
C THR A 190 31.25 18.03 14.67
N GLY A 191 31.16 18.87 13.63
CA GLY A 191 32.33 19.50 13.01
C GLY A 191 33.14 20.37 13.98
N HIS A 192 32.47 21.23 14.76
CA HIS A 192 33.14 22.04 15.78
C HIS A 192 33.76 21.20 16.90
N VAL A 193 33.10 20.13 17.33
CA VAL A 193 33.65 19.20 18.33
C VAL A 193 34.91 18.54 17.77
N LEU A 194 34.88 18.02 16.54
CA LEU A 194 36.03 17.33 15.94
C LEU A 194 37.21 18.27 15.67
N LEU A 195 36.97 19.49 15.17
CA LEU A 195 38.04 20.46 14.95
C LEU A 195 38.59 20.98 16.29
N GLY A 196 37.73 21.21 17.28
CA GLY A 196 38.13 21.63 18.62
C GLY A 196 38.98 20.57 19.31
N THR A 197 38.59 19.30 19.23
CA THR A 197 39.39 18.20 19.79
C THR A 197 40.70 18.02 19.02
N SER A 198 40.72 18.17 17.69
CA SER A 198 41.95 18.10 16.90
C SER A 198 42.94 19.21 17.27
N CYS A 199 42.49 20.45 17.41
CA CYS A 199 43.36 21.57 17.82
C CYS A 199 43.90 21.39 19.24
N TYR A 200 43.07 20.86 20.15
CA TYR A 200 43.50 20.55 21.52
C TYR A 200 44.60 19.48 21.54
N MET A 201 44.42 18.40 20.78
CA MET A 201 45.43 17.35 20.68
C MET A 201 46.74 17.85 20.05
N HIS A 202 46.66 18.72 19.04
CA HIS A 202 47.84 19.31 18.40
C HIS A 202 48.67 20.14 19.40
N GLN A 203 48.02 20.98 20.21
CA GLN A 203 48.71 21.76 21.26
C GLN A 203 49.37 20.88 22.31
N LEU A 204 48.75 19.73 22.63
CA LEU A 204 49.27 18.79 23.61
C LEU A 204 50.50 18.04 23.06
N LEU A 205 50.50 17.73 21.76
CA LEU A 205 51.64 17.14 21.07
C LEU A 205 52.80 18.13 20.93
N ASP A 206 52.54 19.36 20.49
CA ASP A 206 53.57 20.41 20.39
C ASP A 206 54.26 20.67 21.74
N ALA A 207 53.46 20.76 22.82
CA ALA A 207 54.01 20.93 24.17
C ALA A 207 54.88 19.75 24.62
N THR A 208 54.59 18.54 24.13
CA THR A 208 55.38 17.34 24.46
C THR A 208 56.68 17.27 23.65
N GLU A 209 56.69 17.75 22.39
CA GLU A 209 57.88 17.80 21.55
C GLU A 209 58.90 18.83 22.06
N GLU A 210 58.46 20.03 22.44
CA GLU A 210 59.29 21.08 23.03
C GLU A 210 59.99 20.61 24.33
N GLN A 211 59.29 19.83 25.14
CA GLN A 211 59.82 19.29 26.39
C GLN A 211 60.88 18.20 26.13
N LYS A 212 60.72 17.43 25.04
CA LYS A 212 61.66 16.38 24.61
C LYS A 212 62.91 16.95 23.92
N GLU A 213 62.78 18.04 23.19
CA GLU A 213 63.94 18.78 22.64
C GLU A 213 64.73 19.51 23.73
N ALA A 214 64.07 20.06 24.76
CA ALA A 214 64.74 20.63 25.94
C ALA A 214 65.51 19.56 26.76
N GLU A 215 64.98 18.34 26.85
CA GLU A 215 65.66 17.21 27.50
C GLU A 215 66.82 16.66 26.64
N ALA A 216 66.66 16.61 25.31
CA ALA A 216 67.73 16.20 24.39
C ALA A 216 68.89 17.22 24.32
N SER A 217 68.59 18.51 24.36
CA SER A 217 69.59 19.59 24.38
C SER A 217 70.32 19.70 25.73
N SER A 218 69.67 19.38 26.85
CA SER A 218 70.34 19.28 28.15
C SER A 218 71.26 18.06 28.26
N LEU A 219 70.94 16.94 27.62
CA LEU A 219 71.83 15.76 27.55
C LEU A 219 73.07 15.95 26.66
N GLN A 220 73.07 16.92 25.73
CA GLN A 220 74.25 17.27 24.93
C GLN A 220 75.26 18.18 25.66
N SER A 221 74.96 18.62 26.89
CA SER A 221 75.76 19.59 27.65
C SER A 221 76.67 19.02 28.75
N LEU A 222 76.84 17.69 28.83
CA LEU A 222 77.73 17.05 29.81
C LEU A 222 79.23 17.30 29.51
N PRO A 223 80.05 17.79 30.46
CA PRO A 223 81.48 18.05 30.24
C PRO A 223 82.31 16.75 30.19
N PRO A 224 83.49 16.76 29.54
CA PRO A 224 84.30 15.55 29.40
C PRO A 224 84.88 15.09 30.76
N LEU A 225 84.86 13.77 30.98
CA LEU A 225 85.41 13.11 32.18
C LEU A 225 86.92 13.36 32.33
N PRO A 226 87.45 13.58 33.56
CA PRO A 226 88.86 13.83 33.77
C PRO A 226 89.70 12.56 33.62
N CYS A 227 90.68 12.60 32.72
CA CYS A 227 91.69 11.55 32.54
C CYS A 227 92.58 11.43 33.80
N ARG A 228 92.48 10.29 34.48
CA ARG A 228 93.30 9.89 35.62
C ARG A 228 94.75 9.65 35.16
N LYS A 229 95.66 10.58 35.45
CA LYS A 229 97.11 10.36 35.26
C LYS A 229 97.63 9.43 36.37
N MET A 230 98.19 8.29 35.97
CA MET A 230 98.96 7.41 36.84
C MET A 230 100.42 7.87 36.88
N LEU A 231 101.00 7.74 38.07
CA LEU A 231 102.37 8.04 38.49
C LEU A 231 103.45 7.56 37.51
N GLN A 232 104.45 8.41 37.28
CA GLN A 232 105.86 8.03 37.28
C GLN A 232 106.73 9.20 37.73
#